data_AF-A0A3G4W0M2-F1
#
_entry.id   AF-A0A3G4W0M2-F1
#
_cell.length_a   1.000
_cell.length_b   1.000
_cell.length_c   1.000
_cell.angle_alpha   90.00
_cell.angle_beta   90.00
_cell.angle_gamma   90.00
#
_symmetry.space_group_name_H-M   'P 1'
#
loop_
_entity.id
_entity.type
_entity.pdbx_description
1 polymer ?
#
loop_
_entity_poly.entity_id
_entity_poly.type
_entity_poly.pdbx_seq_one_letter_code
_entity_poly.pdbx_strand_id
1 'polypeptide(L)'
;MAGLEGVEQPRQRSSASAVRLTAALEDEQGLKALELFGNPAEAEVTLPSMPESASTARRLAQCVVIRLWGLSPQIAEHTVLLVSELVGNAVRHTGARSFGLRLLRRRGWIRVEVRDPSRGLPCLMPVHEMDTTGRGLFLVDKLSDRWGADLLPRGKITWFEMRVADR
;
A
#
# COMPACT_ATOMS: atom_id res chain seq x y z
N MET A 1 -36.73 -49.09 14.68
CA MET A 1 -35.47 -48.41 15.07
C MET A 1 -34.93 -47.72 13.84
N ALA A 2 -35.17 -46.42 13.75
CA ALA A 2 -34.71 -45.54 12.67
C ALA A 2 -33.24 -45.17 12.90
N GLY A 3 -32.43 -45.14 11.84
CA GLY A 3 -31.03 -44.70 11.84
C GLY A 3 -30.78 -43.88 10.59
N LEU A 4 -30.47 -42.60 10.78
CA LEU A 4 -30.51 -41.51 9.81
C LEU A 4 -29.24 -41.43 8.95
N GLU A 5 -29.46 -41.20 7.65
CA GLU A 5 -28.82 -40.21 6.78
C GLU A 5 -27.28 -40.07 6.80
N GLY A 6 -26.67 -40.59 5.73
CA GLY A 6 -25.38 -40.10 5.24
C GLY A 6 -25.56 -38.70 4.65
N VAL A 7 -25.02 -37.69 5.34
CA VAL A 7 -24.86 -36.35 4.80
C VAL A 7 -23.48 -36.26 4.14
N GLU A 8 -23.45 -36.40 2.81
CA GLU A 8 -22.34 -35.88 2.00
C GLU A 8 -22.38 -34.35 2.10
N GLN A 9 -21.30 -33.73 2.58
CA GLN A 9 -21.10 -32.28 2.54
C GLN A 9 -20.51 -31.89 1.17
N PRO A 10 -21.21 -31.11 0.33
CA PRO A 10 -20.57 -30.39 -0.75
C PRO A 10 -20.18 -28.99 -0.25
N ARG A 11 -19.00 -28.51 -0.66
CA ARG A 11 -18.65 -27.09 -0.99
C ARG A 11 -17.32 -26.62 -0.39
N GLN A 12 -16.22 -26.91 -1.11
CA GLN A 12 -15.00 -26.08 -1.09
C GLN A 12 -14.62 -25.49 -2.46
N ARG A 13 -15.37 -25.79 -3.54
CA ARG A 13 -15.06 -25.31 -4.91
C ARG A 13 -15.45 -23.85 -5.20
N SER A 14 -16.33 -23.22 -4.41
CA SER A 14 -16.87 -21.89 -4.69
C SER A 14 -15.89 -20.75 -4.37
N SER A 15 -15.13 -20.87 -3.27
CA SER A 15 -14.25 -19.77 -2.79
C SER A 15 -13.07 -19.51 -3.73
N ALA A 16 -12.45 -20.55 -4.27
CA ALA A 16 -11.32 -20.39 -5.19
C ALA A 16 -11.69 -19.67 -6.50
N SER A 17 -12.93 -19.84 -6.97
CA SER A 17 -13.43 -19.13 -8.16
C SER A 17 -13.67 -17.65 -7.85
N ALA A 18 -14.30 -17.36 -6.70
CA ALA A 18 -14.51 -15.99 -6.24
C ALA A 18 -13.18 -15.25 -6.02
N VAL A 19 -12.19 -15.89 -5.37
CA VAL A 19 -10.85 -15.31 -5.14
C VAL A 19 -10.14 -14.97 -6.44
N ARG A 20 -10.20 -15.83 -7.47
CA ARG A 20 -9.60 -15.55 -8.77
C ARG A 20 -10.27 -14.37 -9.47
N LEU A 21 -11.60 -14.28 -9.38
CA LEU A 21 -12.35 -13.16 -9.95
C LEU A 21 -11.98 -11.84 -9.25
N THR A 22 -11.86 -11.85 -7.92
CA THR A 22 -11.41 -10.68 -7.14
C THR A 22 -10.00 -10.24 -7.55
N ALA A 23 -9.05 -11.17 -7.63
CA ALA A 23 -7.68 -10.86 -8.03
C ALA A 23 -7.60 -10.30 -9.46
N ALA A 24 -8.41 -10.82 -10.39
CA ALA A 24 -8.47 -10.31 -11.76
C ALA A 24 -9.04 -8.88 -11.82
N LEU A 25 -10.09 -8.59 -11.02
CA LEU A 25 -10.66 -7.23 -10.95
C LEU A 25 -9.69 -6.23 -10.31
N GLU A 26 -8.99 -6.63 -9.23
CA GLU A 26 -7.96 -5.81 -8.61
C GLU A 26 -6.82 -5.49 -9.59
N ASP A 27 -6.45 -6.46 -10.41
CA ASP A 27 -5.41 -6.30 -11.41
C ASP A 27 -5.83 -5.33 -12.54
N GLU A 28 -7.04 -5.50 -13.08
CA GLU A 28 -7.60 -4.57 -14.09
C GLU A 28 -7.69 -3.14 -13.54
N GLN A 29 -8.07 -3.00 -12.28
CA GLN A 29 -8.11 -1.72 -11.59
C GLN A 29 -6.72 -1.10 -11.37
N GLY A 30 -5.70 -1.92 -11.13
CA GLY A 30 -4.30 -1.50 -11.06
C GLY A 30 -3.79 -0.96 -12.40
N LEU A 31 -4.07 -1.68 -13.48
CA LEU A 31 -3.69 -1.26 -14.84
C LEU A 31 -4.37 0.06 -15.24
N LYS A 32 -5.68 0.18 -14.98
CA LYS A 32 -6.42 1.44 -15.19
C LYS A 32 -5.84 2.60 -14.37
N ALA A 33 -5.40 2.34 -13.14
CA ALA A 33 -4.77 3.37 -12.32
C ALA A 33 -3.43 3.84 -12.92
N LEU A 34 -2.61 2.92 -13.43
CA LEU A 34 -1.35 3.27 -14.12
C LEU A 34 -1.61 4.11 -15.38
N GLU A 35 -2.64 3.79 -16.14
CA GLU A 35 -3.03 4.56 -17.33
C GLU A 35 -3.49 5.98 -16.97
N LEU A 36 -4.33 6.11 -15.93
CA LEU A 36 -4.92 7.40 -15.54
C LEU A 36 -3.94 8.34 -14.81
N PHE A 37 -3.07 7.81 -13.97
CA PHE A 37 -2.22 8.61 -13.09
C PHE A 37 -0.72 8.52 -13.45
N GLY A 38 -0.33 7.55 -14.27
CA GLY A 38 1.06 7.27 -14.61
C GLY A 38 1.68 6.19 -13.72
N ASN A 39 2.91 5.81 -14.08
CA ASN A 39 3.66 4.77 -13.40
C ASN A 39 4.58 5.34 -12.31
N PRO A 40 4.31 5.11 -11.01
CA PRO A 40 5.15 5.64 -9.94
C PRO A 40 6.53 4.97 -9.87
N ALA A 41 6.74 3.86 -10.59
CA ALA A 41 8.05 3.22 -10.73
C ALA A 41 9.00 3.98 -11.69
N GLU A 42 8.45 4.82 -12.56
CA GLU A 42 9.20 5.59 -13.56
C GLU A 42 9.34 7.06 -13.11
N ALA A 43 8.23 7.71 -12.78
CA ALA A 43 8.16 9.13 -12.40
C ALA A 43 7.40 9.32 -11.07
N GLU A 44 7.55 10.48 -10.42
CA GLU A 44 6.63 10.85 -9.32
C GLU A 44 5.22 11.06 -9.91
N VAL A 45 4.23 10.38 -9.35
CA VAL A 45 2.83 10.50 -9.73
C VAL A 45 2.12 11.41 -8.75
N THR A 46 1.42 12.43 -9.26
CA THR A 46 0.66 13.37 -8.40
C THR A 46 -0.78 12.88 -8.25
N LEU A 47 -1.22 12.71 -7.01
CA LEU A 47 -2.58 12.32 -6.65
C LEU A 47 -3.28 13.45 -5.88
N PRO A 48 -4.60 13.67 -6.06
CA PRO A 48 -5.36 14.57 -5.22
C PRO A 48 -5.29 14.14 -3.75
N SER A 49 -5.36 15.08 -2.81
CA SER A 49 -5.33 14.76 -1.38
C SER A 49 -6.75 14.52 -0.85
N MET A 50 -7.33 13.37 -1.22
CA MET A 50 -8.69 12.97 -0.84
C MET A 50 -8.66 11.55 -0.26
N PRO A 51 -9.62 11.15 0.60
CA PRO A 51 -9.67 9.80 1.17
C PRO A 51 -9.62 8.70 0.11
N GLU A 52 -10.24 8.92 -1.04
CA GLU A 52 -10.30 7.98 -2.17
C GLU A 52 -8.92 7.75 -2.79
N SER A 53 -8.02 8.74 -2.73
CA SER A 53 -6.67 8.64 -3.28
C SER A 53 -5.81 7.60 -2.57
N ALA A 54 -6.13 7.23 -1.32
CA ALA A 54 -5.49 6.10 -0.66
C ALA A 54 -5.78 4.78 -1.40
N SER A 55 -6.99 4.60 -1.93
CA SER A 55 -7.34 3.42 -2.73
C SER A 55 -6.57 3.37 -4.06
N THR A 56 -6.44 4.52 -4.72
CA THR A 56 -5.65 4.65 -5.95
C THR A 56 -4.18 4.36 -5.70
N ALA A 57 -3.59 4.94 -4.65
CA ALA A 57 -2.19 4.71 -4.30
C ALA A 57 -1.91 3.23 -3.99
N ARG A 58 -2.81 2.55 -3.26
CA ARG A 58 -2.72 1.11 -3.00
C ARG A 58 -2.73 0.29 -4.30
N ARG A 59 -3.63 0.60 -5.23
CA ARG A 59 -3.73 -0.09 -6.54
C ARG A 59 -2.48 0.09 -7.38
N LEU A 60 -1.98 1.31 -7.46
CA LEU A 60 -0.72 1.62 -8.15
C LEU A 60 0.44 0.82 -7.54
N ALA A 61 0.59 0.84 -6.22
CA ALA A 61 1.66 0.13 -5.53
C ALA A 61 1.56 -1.39 -5.72
N GLN A 62 0.36 -1.98 -5.57
CA GLN A 62 0.13 -3.40 -5.79
C GLN A 62 0.48 -3.82 -7.22
N CYS A 63 -0.01 -3.07 -8.21
CA CYS A 63 0.25 -3.35 -9.62
C CYS A 63 1.76 -3.25 -9.93
N VAL A 64 2.44 -2.21 -9.45
CA VAL A 64 3.90 -2.07 -9.62
C VAL A 64 4.66 -3.24 -9.00
N VAL A 65 4.37 -3.56 -7.73
CA VAL A 65 5.12 -4.59 -6.99
C VAL A 65 4.92 -5.97 -7.61
N ILE A 66 3.68 -6.32 -7.99
CA ILE A 66 3.35 -7.65 -8.53
C ILE A 66 3.69 -7.75 -10.02
N ARG A 67 3.20 -6.82 -10.86
CA ARG A 67 3.28 -6.93 -12.32
C ARG A 67 4.62 -6.44 -12.88
N LEU A 68 5.04 -5.26 -12.46
CA LEU A 68 6.23 -4.62 -13.01
C LEU A 68 7.51 -5.15 -12.37
N TRP A 69 7.48 -5.41 -11.06
CA TRP A 69 8.65 -5.91 -10.33
C TRP A 69 8.65 -7.43 -10.10
N GLY A 70 7.51 -8.11 -10.23
CA GLY A 70 7.45 -9.56 -10.07
C GLY A 70 7.76 -10.05 -8.66
N LEU A 71 7.53 -9.20 -7.65
CA LEU A 71 7.78 -9.53 -6.24
C LEU A 71 6.65 -10.38 -5.67
N SER A 72 6.92 -10.99 -4.50
CA SER A 72 5.96 -11.92 -3.89
C SER A 72 4.67 -11.20 -3.44
N PRO A 73 3.53 -11.92 -3.39
CA PRO A 73 2.27 -11.37 -2.87
C PRO A 73 2.40 -10.79 -1.46
N GLN A 74 3.23 -11.40 -0.61
CA GLN A 74 3.45 -10.94 0.77
C GLN A 74 4.18 -9.59 0.83
N ILE A 75 5.16 -9.37 -0.06
CA ILE A 75 5.79 -8.04 -0.19
C ILE A 75 4.78 -7.01 -0.70
N ALA A 76 3.91 -7.39 -1.64
CA ALA A 76 2.86 -6.52 -2.13
C ALA A 76 1.87 -6.12 -1.03
N GLU A 77 1.42 -7.08 -0.21
CA GLU A 77 0.53 -6.84 0.93
C GLU A 77 1.12 -5.84 1.93
N HIS A 78 2.37 -6.05 2.36
CA HIS A 78 3.05 -5.10 3.25
C HIS A 78 3.22 -3.73 2.58
N THR A 79 3.63 -3.69 1.31
CA THR A 79 3.81 -2.41 0.58
C THR A 79 2.50 -1.63 0.53
N VAL A 80 1.39 -2.30 0.19
CA VAL A 80 0.06 -1.71 0.08
C VAL A 80 -0.42 -1.16 1.42
N LEU A 81 -0.20 -1.91 2.51
CA LEU A 81 -0.53 -1.47 3.86
C LEU A 81 0.25 -0.20 4.22
N LEU A 82 1.58 -0.22 4.07
CA LEU A 82 2.42 0.91 4.44
C LEU A 82 2.20 2.15 3.56
N VAL A 83 1.92 1.96 2.27
CA VAL A 83 1.47 3.04 1.38
C VAL A 83 0.19 3.68 1.92
N SER A 84 -0.76 2.87 2.38
CA SER A 84 -2.01 3.38 2.94
C SER A 84 -1.78 4.25 4.19
N GLU A 85 -0.82 3.88 5.03
CA GLU A 85 -0.48 4.66 6.22
C GLU A 85 0.21 5.99 5.88
N LEU A 86 1.20 5.97 4.98
CA LEU A 86 1.89 7.18 4.53
C LEU A 86 0.94 8.16 3.82
N VAL A 87 0.11 7.65 2.90
CA VAL A 87 -0.89 8.46 2.19
C VAL A 87 -1.97 8.96 3.16
N GLY A 88 -2.43 8.11 4.09
CA GLY A 88 -3.38 8.51 5.12
C GLY A 88 -2.83 9.67 5.97
N ASN A 89 -1.55 9.63 6.31
CA ASN A 89 -0.89 10.74 7.03
C ASN A 89 -0.83 12.01 6.17
N ALA A 90 -0.46 11.89 4.89
CA ALA A 90 -0.44 13.02 3.97
C ALA A 90 -1.83 13.67 3.83
N VAL A 91 -2.88 12.86 3.66
CA VAL A 91 -4.26 13.37 3.50
C VAL A 91 -4.77 14.02 4.79
N ARG A 92 -4.51 13.43 5.97
CA ARG A 92 -5.04 13.95 7.24
C ARG A 92 -4.30 15.17 7.77
N HIS A 93 -2.98 15.26 7.56
CA HIS A 93 -2.15 16.21 8.32
C HIS A 93 -1.58 17.37 7.49
N THR A 94 -1.68 17.34 6.17
CA THR A 94 -1.01 18.34 5.33
C THR A 94 -1.92 19.48 4.89
N GLY A 95 -3.23 19.24 4.79
CA GLY A 95 -4.19 20.19 4.20
C GLY A 95 -3.89 20.53 2.74
N ALA A 96 -2.98 19.79 2.10
CA ALA A 96 -2.57 20.03 0.72
C ALA A 96 -3.67 19.64 -0.27
N ARG A 97 -3.64 20.19 -1.49
CA ARG A 97 -4.55 19.76 -2.57
C ARG A 97 -4.12 18.46 -3.23
N SER A 98 -2.83 18.14 -3.16
CA SER A 98 -2.26 16.94 -3.77
C SER A 98 -0.98 16.51 -3.04
N PHE A 99 -0.59 15.25 -3.27
CA PHE A 99 0.67 14.66 -2.84
C PHE A 99 1.29 13.87 -4.01
N GLY A 100 2.60 13.67 -3.95
CA GLY A 100 3.35 12.85 -4.90
C GLY A 100 3.57 11.44 -4.35
N LEU A 101 3.50 10.42 -5.21
CA LEU A 101 3.84 9.03 -4.93
C LEU A 101 4.94 8.58 -5.87
N ARG A 102 6.01 8.00 -5.33
CA ARG A 102 7.10 7.40 -6.12
C ARG A 102 7.53 6.07 -5.52
N LEU A 103 7.78 5.11 -6.40
CA LEU A 103 8.22 3.76 -6.07
C LEU A 103 9.59 3.53 -6.71
N LEU A 104 10.56 3.10 -5.92
CA LEU A 104 11.92 2.87 -6.35
C LEU A 104 12.30 1.43 -6.04
N ARG A 105 12.88 0.74 -7.03
CA ARG A 105 13.50 -0.57 -6.83
C ARG A 105 15.00 -0.48 -7.06
N ARG A 106 15.76 -1.11 -6.18
CA ARG A 106 17.20 -1.35 -6.29
C ARG A 106 17.47 -2.82 -5.96
N ARG A 107 18.72 -3.25 -6.15
CA ARG A 107 19.12 -4.64 -5.81
C ARG A 107 18.89 -4.88 -4.32
N GLY A 108 18.07 -5.88 -4.00
CA GLY A 108 17.78 -6.30 -2.63
C GLY A 108 16.84 -5.42 -1.81
N TRP A 109 16.32 -4.30 -2.33
CA TRP A 109 15.34 -3.46 -1.62
C TRP A 109 14.43 -2.64 -2.52
N ILE A 110 13.27 -2.29 -1.99
CA ILE A 110 12.34 -1.30 -2.54
C ILE A 110 12.21 -0.11 -1.59
N ARG A 111 11.88 1.05 -2.13
CA ARG A 111 11.55 2.25 -1.39
C ARG A 111 10.30 2.89 -1.95
N VAL A 112 9.44 3.34 -1.04
CA VAL A 112 8.23 4.07 -1.37
C VAL A 112 8.35 5.46 -0.77
N GLU A 113 8.03 6.46 -1.57
CA GLU A 113 8.13 7.87 -1.22
C GLU A 113 6.76 8.53 -1.40
N VAL A 114 6.32 9.24 -0.35
CA VAL A 114 5.16 10.12 -0.39
C VAL A 114 5.63 11.54 -0.13
N ARG A 115 5.53 12.38 -1.16
CA ARG A 115 5.92 13.78 -1.13
C ARG A 115 4.70 14.66 -0.85
N ASP A 116 4.81 15.55 0.10
CA ASP A 116 3.77 16.52 0.41
C ASP A 116 4.36 17.90 0.75
N PRO A 117 3.60 19.00 0.59
CA PRO A 117 4.13 20.34 0.79
C PRO A 117 4.27 20.74 2.28
N SER A 118 3.78 19.92 3.22
CA SER A 118 3.90 20.20 4.64
C SER A 118 5.30 19.87 5.15
N ARG A 119 5.82 20.77 5.99
CA ARG A 119 7.09 20.58 6.70
C ARG A 119 6.93 19.88 8.05
N GLY A 120 5.70 19.55 8.45
CA GLY A 120 5.42 18.81 9.68
C GLY A 120 5.97 17.39 9.55
N LEU A 121 6.93 17.03 10.42
CA LEU A 121 7.53 15.71 10.43
C LEU A 121 6.58 14.68 11.05
N PRO A 122 6.54 13.44 10.53
CA PRO A 122 5.81 12.36 11.18
C PRO A 122 6.38 12.09 12.58
N CYS A 123 5.51 12.07 13.58
CA CYS A 123 5.88 11.75 14.96
C CYS A 123 5.33 10.36 15.30
N LEU A 124 6.23 9.43 15.64
CA LEU A 124 5.82 8.12 16.14
C LEU A 124 5.25 8.29 17.55
N MET A 125 3.94 8.08 17.67
CA MET A 125 3.26 8.14 18.96
C MET A 125 3.21 6.74 19.58
N PRO A 126 3.31 6.61 20.91
CA PRO A 126 3.00 5.35 21.59
C PRO A 126 1.58 4.92 21.23
N VAL A 127 1.38 3.64 20.91
CA VAL A 127 0.07 3.10 20.55
C VAL A 127 -0.28 1.96 21.48
N HIS A 128 -1.50 1.97 22.03
CA HIS A 128 -2.05 0.90 22.83
C HIS A 128 -2.95 -0.03 22.01
N GLU A 129 -3.12 -1.27 22.48
CA GLU A 129 -3.84 -2.34 21.78
C GLU A 129 -5.30 -2.02 21.45
N MET A 130 -5.89 -1.02 22.13
CA MET A 130 -7.28 -0.57 21.92
C MET A 130 -7.38 0.71 21.08
N ASP A 131 -6.27 1.35 20.73
CA ASP A 131 -6.31 2.63 20.02
C ASP A 131 -6.75 2.44 18.57
N THR A 132 -7.86 3.06 18.18
CA THR A 132 -8.37 3.00 16.80
C THR A 132 -7.67 3.99 15.85
N THR A 133 -6.81 4.86 16.39
CA THR A 133 -6.06 5.89 15.65
C THR A 133 -4.58 5.87 16.07
N GLY A 134 -3.70 6.51 15.29
CA GLY A 134 -2.27 6.61 15.64
C GLY A 134 -1.42 5.37 15.32
N ARG A 135 -2.02 4.26 14.86
CA ARG A 135 -1.30 3.03 14.46
C ARG A 135 -0.44 3.15 13.20
N GLY A 136 -0.67 4.17 12.38
CA GLY A 136 -0.09 4.20 11.04
C GLY A 136 1.44 4.18 11.03
N LEU A 137 2.08 5.08 11.78
CA LEU A 137 3.54 5.07 11.89
C LEU A 137 4.08 3.87 12.68
N PHE A 138 3.30 3.32 13.61
CA PHE A 138 3.66 2.07 14.28
C PHE A 138 3.72 0.90 13.31
N LEU A 139 2.77 0.77 12.38
CA LEU A 139 2.81 -0.27 11.35
C LEU A 139 4.00 -0.10 10.41
N VAL A 140 4.30 1.15 10.02
CA VAL A 140 5.48 1.49 9.22
C VAL A 140 6.75 1.07 9.95
N ASP A 141 6.88 1.43 11.22
CA ASP A 141 8.03 1.08 12.06
C ASP A 141 8.22 -0.44 12.21
N LYS A 142 7.12 -1.21 12.31
CA LYS A 142 7.18 -2.66 12.51
C LYS A 142 7.43 -3.47 11.24
N LEU A 143 6.95 -3.01 10.09
CA LEU A 143 6.96 -3.80 8.86
C LEU A 143 8.01 -3.35 7.84
N SER A 144 8.56 -2.13 7.99
CA SER A 144 9.66 -1.66 7.16
C SER A 144 11.01 -2.00 7.78
N ASP A 145 12.04 -2.12 6.95
CA ASP A 145 13.43 -2.23 7.43
C ASP A 145 13.98 -0.87 7.85
N ARG A 146 13.59 0.18 7.12
CA ARG A 146 13.95 1.58 7.40
C ARG A 146 12.79 2.47 7.01
N TRP A 147 12.60 3.56 7.74
CA TRP A 147 11.67 4.60 7.35
C TRP A 147 12.18 5.96 7.84
N GLY A 148 11.63 7.03 7.28
CA GLY A 148 12.02 8.37 7.66
C GLY A 148 11.27 9.45 6.92
N ALA A 149 11.74 10.68 7.11
CA ALA A 149 11.25 11.85 6.40
C ALA A 149 12.41 12.76 6.01
N ASP A 150 12.53 13.03 4.71
CA ASP A 150 13.53 13.94 4.16
C ASP A 150 12.89 15.32 3.96
N LEU A 151 13.41 16.34 4.65
CA LEU A 151 12.93 17.71 4.48
C LEU A 151 13.41 18.28 3.14
N LEU A 152 12.48 18.91 2.42
CA LEU A 152 12.76 19.63 1.18
C LEU A 152 12.57 21.14 1.39
N PRO A 153 13.10 21.99 0.50
CA PRO A 153 12.82 23.43 0.54
C PRO A 153 11.31 23.74 0.52
N ARG A 154 10.52 22.92 -0.20
CA ARG A 154 9.06 23.04 -0.34
C ARG A 154 8.34 21.75 0.02
N GLY A 155 8.40 21.39 1.30
CA GLY A 155 7.69 20.25 1.87
C GLY A 155 8.63 19.18 2.41
N LYS A 156 8.21 17.92 2.31
CA LYS A 156 9.00 16.77 2.73
C LYS A 156 8.69 15.56 1.86
N ILE A 157 9.54 14.55 1.97
CA ILE A 157 9.27 13.19 1.49
C ILE A 157 9.22 12.28 2.71
N THR A 158 8.08 11.68 2.99
CA THR A 158 7.99 10.57 3.95
C THR A 158 8.20 9.27 3.20
N TRP A 159 9.03 8.38 3.73
CA TRP A 159 9.45 7.19 2.99
C TRP A 159 9.62 5.98 3.89
N PHE A 160 9.54 4.79 3.28
CA PHE A 160 9.96 3.54 3.88
C PHE A 160 10.72 2.67 2.88
N GLU A 161 11.55 1.77 3.38
CA GLU A 161 12.34 0.79 2.64
C GLU A 161 12.03 -0.61 3.16
N MET A 162 11.95 -1.58 2.25
CA MET A 162 11.81 -3.00 2.58
C MET A 162 12.81 -3.81 1.77
N ARG A 163 13.45 -4.78 2.42
CA ARG A 163 14.28 -5.78 1.77
C ARG A 163 13.40 -6.70 0.95
N VAL A 164 13.89 -7.02 -0.24
CA VAL A 164 13.23 -7.96 -1.15
C VAL A 164 14.27 -8.96 -1.62
N ALA A 165 13.87 -10.22 -1.77
CA ALA A 165 14.72 -11.19 -2.42
C ALA A 165 14.82 -10.82 -3.91
N ASP A 166 16.04 -10.71 -4.42
CA ASP A 166 16.26 -10.70 -5.86
C ASP A 166 15.89 -12.11 -6.38
N ARG A 167 15.06 -12.15 -7.42
CA ARG A 167 14.78 -13.39 -8.16
C ARG A 167 15.91 -13.68 -9.14
#